data_AF-A0A6L8CUJ4-F1
#
_entry.id   AF-A0A6L8CUJ4-F1
#
_cell.length_a   1.000
_cell.length_b   1.000
_cell.length_c   1.000
_cell.angle_alpha   90.00
_cell.angle_beta   90.00
_cell.angle_gamma   90.00
#
_symmetry.space_group_name_H-M   'P 1'
#
loop_
_entity.id
_entity.type
_entity.pdbx_description
1 polymer ?
#
loop_
_entity_poly.entity_id
_entity_poly.type
_entity_poly.pdbx_seq_one_letter_code
_entity_poly.pdbx_strand_id
1 'polypeptide(L)'
;MSTFKQVFEHKREILRNRPDKTRAEVHADSRLVEAFRSHVRVRDFEVVVDQPGNMASTDRGPRPSEYVLAALAACHEVTYRLYADAMDIDLKDVAVSVTGVSDARGFFALDGDVPAGFSEVHGTIAIDSDASDEDIERLRQAVNRHCPVLDDLQKPVPVDLQIKRV
;
A
#
# COMPACT_ATOMS: atom_id res chain seq x y z
N MET A 1 5.53 -15.35 23.63
CA MET A 1 5.39 -14.47 22.45
C MET A 1 4.32 -13.45 22.78
N SER A 2 4.55 -12.16 22.53
CA SER A 2 3.53 -11.13 22.78
C SER A 2 2.42 -11.22 21.72
N THR A 3 1.16 -10.99 22.11
CA THR A 3 0.05 -10.90 21.15
C THR A 3 0.12 -9.58 20.37
N PHE A 4 -0.53 -9.48 19.21
CA PHE A 4 -0.52 -8.23 18.44
C PHE A 4 -1.20 -7.11 19.22
N LYS A 5 -2.24 -7.42 20.01
CA LYS A 5 -2.86 -6.49 20.96
C LYS A 5 -1.85 -5.86 21.92
N GLN A 6 -0.98 -6.67 22.55
CA GLN A 6 0.04 -6.15 23.47
C GLN A 6 1.04 -5.23 22.74
N VAL A 7 1.44 -5.58 21.53
CA VAL A 7 2.32 -4.73 20.70
C VAL A 7 1.62 -3.41 20.37
N PHE A 8 0.35 -3.46 19.99
CA PHE A 8 -0.47 -2.29 19.65
C PHE A 8 -0.60 -1.34 20.84
N GLU A 9 -1.00 -1.86 22.00
CA GLU A 9 -1.16 -1.08 23.24
C GLU A 9 0.15 -0.46 23.68
N HIS A 10 1.23 -1.25 23.71
CA HIS A 10 2.56 -0.77 24.09
C HIS A 10 3.07 0.33 23.16
N LYS A 11 2.90 0.18 21.84
CA LYS A 11 3.28 1.22 20.87
C LYS A 11 2.47 2.50 21.08
N ARG A 12 1.16 2.39 21.34
CA ARG A 12 0.31 3.56 21.64
C ARG A 12 0.76 4.26 22.91
N GLU A 13 1.11 3.52 23.96
CA GLU A 13 1.65 4.08 25.19
C GLU A 13 2.96 4.84 24.95
N ILE A 14 3.93 4.23 24.26
CA ILE A 14 5.19 4.89 23.92
C ILE A 14 4.92 6.20 23.17
N LEU A 15 4.08 6.15 22.13
CA LEU A 15 3.84 7.31 21.26
C LEU A 15 3.06 8.43 21.98
N ARG A 16 2.19 8.10 22.94
CA ARG A 16 1.54 9.10 23.81
C ARG A 16 2.53 9.77 24.75
N ASN A 17 3.51 9.01 25.26
CA ASN A 17 4.46 9.49 26.26
C ASN A 17 5.75 10.07 25.65
N ARG A 18 6.01 9.84 24.36
CA ARG A 18 7.17 10.36 23.61
C ARG A 18 6.75 10.98 22.27
N PRO A 19 6.10 12.15 22.28
CA PRO A 19 5.62 12.81 21.07
C PRO A 19 6.76 13.20 20.11
N ASP A 20 7.99 13.30 20.61
CA ASP A 20 9.22 13.55 19.84
C ASP A 20 9.67 12.34 18.99
N LYS A 21 9.20 11.12 19.30
CA LYS A 21 9.61 9.87 18.62
C LYS A 21 8.50 9.27 17.76
N THR A 22 7.86 10.12 16.97
CA THR A 22 6.73 9.78 16.09
C THR A 22 7.13 9.67 14.62
N ARG A 23 8.32 10.15 14.25
CA ARG A 23 8.80 10.14 12.87
C ARG A 23 9.18 8.72 12.42
N ALA A 24 8.51 8.24 11.39
CA ALA A 24 8.87 7.05 10.64
C ALA A 24 9.26 7.46 9.23
N GLU A 25 10.39 6.96 8.75
CA GLU A 25 10.85 7.18 7.38
C GLU A 25 10.99 5.84 6.67
N VAL A 26 10.55 5.81 5.42
CA VAL A 26 10.74 4.68 4.51
C VAL A 26 11.53 5.17 3.31
N HIS A 27 12.46 4.35 2.84
CA HIS A 27 13.36 4.69 1.75
C HIS A 27 13.41 3.57 0.72
N ALA A 28 13.48 3.97 -0.56
CA ALA A 28 13.66 3.08 -1.69
C ALA A 28 14.66 3.71 -2.67
N ASP A 29 15.65 2.94 -3.10
CA ASP A 29 16.58 3.32 -4.17
C ASP A 29 16.28 2.47 -5.40
N SER A 30 16.16 3.10 -6.57
CA SER A 30 15.91 2.38 -7.82
C SER A 30 16.94 2.73 -8.88
N ARG A 31 17.32 1.74 -9.69
CA ARG A 31 18.12 1.93 -10.90
C ARG A 31 17.47 1.22 -12.07
N LEU A 32 17.27 1.96 -13.17
CA LEU A 32 16.92 1.38 -14.46
C LEU A 32 18.11 0.57 -15.00
N VAL A 33 17.88 -0.67 -15.39
CA VAL A 33 18.95 -1.60 -15.80
C VAL A 33 18.83 -2.04 -17.25
N GLU A 34 17.63 -2.32 -17.77
CA GLU A 34 17.43 -2.83 -19.13
C GLU A 34 16.02 -2.46 -19.60
N ALA A 35 15.90 -1.82 -20.77
CA ALA A 35 14.62 -1.32 -21.29
C ALA A 35 13.84 -0.54 -20.23
N PHE A 36 12.70 -1.07 -19.75
CA PHE A 36 11.90 -0.49 -18.65
C PHE A 36 12.07 -1.22 -17.31
N ARG A 37 12.95 -2.22 -17.23
CA ARG A 37 13.24 -2.97 -16.01
C ARG A 37 14.14 -2.17 -15.08
N SER A 38 13.71 -2.08 -13.83
CA SER A 38 14.44 -1.47 -12.72
C SER A 38 14.72 -2.48 -11.62
N HIS A 39 15.87 -2.33 -10.97
CA HIS A 39 16.18 -3.02 -9.71
C HIS A 39 16.01 -2.02 -8.57
N VAL A 40 15.05 -2.28 -7.69
CA VAL A 40 14.72 -1.45 -6.55
C VAL A 40 15.24 -2.11 -5.28
N ARG A 41 15.94 -1.35 -4.44
CA ARG A 41 16.37 -1.76 -3.11
C ARG A 41 15.49 -1.09 -2.07
N VAL A 42 14.93 -1.89 -1.18
CA VAL A 42 14.12 -1.46 -0.03
C VAL A 42 14.64 -2.20 1.20
N ARG A 43 15.35 -1.51 2.08
CA ARG A 43 16.19 -2.13 3.11
C ARG A 43 17.14 -3.17 2.49
N ASP A 44 17.10 -4.40 2.96
CA ASP A 44 17.89 -5.54 2.48
C ASP A 44 17.18 -6.36 1.39
N PHE A 45 16.02 -5.91 0.92
CA PHE A 45 15.22 -6.59 -0.10
C PHE A 45 15.46 -5.99 -1.49
N GLU A 46 15.45 -6.84 -2.50
CA GLU A 46 15.45 -6.46 -3.91
C GLU A 46 14.06 -6.70 -4.51
N VAL A 47 13.58 -5.71 -5.25
CA VAL A 47 12.29 -5.72 -5.95
C VAL A 47 12.55 -5.42 -7.42
N VAL A 48 12.08 -6.30 -8.29
CA VAL A 48 12.17 -6.11 -9.75
C VAL A 48 10.88 -5.45 -10.22
N VAL A 49 11.01 -4.29 -10.88
CA VAL A 49 9.88 -3.56 -11.46
C VAL A 49 10.10 -3.47 -12.96
N ASP A 50 9.07 -3.68 -13.78
CA ASP A 50 9.20 -3.63 -15.24
C ASP A 50 7.93 -3.06 -15.91
N GLN A 51 7.65 -3.40 -17.17
CA GLN A 51 6.39 -3.16 -17.86
C GLN A 51 5.95 -4.44 -18.58
N PRO A 52 4.67 -4.57 -19.00
CA PRO A 52 4.24 -5.69 -19.85
C PRO A 52 4.96 -5.68 -21.21
N GLY A 53 5.23 -6.87 -21.76
CA GLY A 53 6.10 -7.02 -22.94
C GLY A 53 5.67 -6.26 -24.20
N ASN A 54 4.40 -5.84 -24.29
CA ASN A 54 3.88 -5.02 -25.39
C ASN A 54 4.41 -3.57 -25.40
N MET A 55 5.21 -3.16 -24.41
CA MET A 55 5.91 -1.87 -24.36
C MET A 55 7.40 -1.98 -24.70
N ALA A 56 7.85 -3.01 -25.43
CA ALA A 56 9.27 -3.28 -25.67
C ALA A 56 10.10 -3.40 -24.37
N SER A 57 9.45 -3.88 -23.31
CA SER A 57 10.04 -4.15 -22.01
C SER A 57 10.52 -5.61 -21.90
N THR A 58 11.05 -5.99 -20.72
CA THR A 58 11.52 -7.37 -20.51
C THR A 58 10.48 -8.30 -19.88
N ASP A 59 9.37 -7.74 -19.39
CA ASP A 59 8.29 -8.43 -18.68
C ASP A 59 8.81 -9.38 -17.57
N ARG A 60 9.81 -8.90 -16.81
CA ARG A 60 10.46 -9.67 -15.72
C ARG A 60 10.01 -9.29 -14.33
N GLY A 61 9.07 -8.35 -14.22
CA GLY A 61 8.47 -7.94 -12.97
C GLY A 61 7.15 -7.19 -13.22
N PRO A 62 6.32 -7.05 -12.19
CA PRO A 62 5.11 -6.24 -12.27
C PRO A 62 5.41 -4.81 -12.69
N ARG A 63 4.42 -4.15 -13.30
CA ARG A 63 4.51 -2.72 -13.60
C ARG A 63 4.44 -1.87 -12.33
N PRO A 64 5.00 -0.65 -12.32
CA PRO A 64 4.99 0.20 -11.13
C PRO A 64 3.61 0.39 -10.50
N SER A 65 2.56 0.52 -11.32
CA SER A 65 1.18 0.70 -10.83
C SER A 65 0.60 -0.56 -10.19
N GLU A 66 1.05 -1.77 -10.59
CA GLU A 66 0.66 -3.01 -9.91
C GLU A 66 1.25 -3.08 -8.51
N TYR A 67 2.47 -2.56 -8.31
CA TYR A 67 3.06 -2.44 -6.97
C TYR A 67 2.30 -1.48 -6.07
N VAL A 68 1.71 -0.41 -6.60
CA VAL A 68 0.82 0.47 -5.83
C VAL A 68 -0.41 -0.29 -5.33
N LEU A 69 -1.04 -1.08 -6.19
CA LEU A 69 -2.19 -1.91 -5.81
C LEU A 69 -1.80 -3.04 -4.85
N ALA A 70 -0.66 -3.69 -5.07
CA ALA A 70 -0.13 -4.71 -4.17
C ALA A 70 0.14 -4.13 -2.77
N ALA A 71 0.71 -2.92 -2.70
CA ALA A 71 0.91 -2.21 -1.44
C ALA A 71 -0.43 -1.90 -0.75
N LEU A 72 -1.46 -1.48 -1.49
CA LEU A 72 -2.79 -1.22 -0.94
C LEU A 72 -3.42 -2.48 -0.35
N ALA A 73 -3.39 -3.60 -1.08
CA ALA A 73 -3.93 -4.88 -0.64
C ALA A 73 -3.23 -5.39 0.63
N ALA A 74 -1.90 -5.51 0.58
CA ALA A 74 -1.12 -5.99 1.71
C ALA A 74 -1.23 -5.06 2.93
N CYS A 75 -1.31 -3.74 2.73
CA CYS A 75 -1.50 -2.80 3.81
C CYS A 75 -2.87 -2.97 4.51
N HIS A 76 -3.93 -3.27 3.75
CA HIS A 76 -5.22 -3.61 4.34
C HIS A 76 -5.12 -4.90 5.16
N GLU A 77 -4.52 -5.97 4.64
CA GLU A 77 -4.37 -7.25 5.36
C GLU A 77 -3.64 -7.08 6.70
N VAL A 78 -2.51 -6.35 6.69
CA VAL A 78 -1.76 -6.03 7.91
C VAL A 78 -2.60 -5.22 8.88
N THR A 79 -3.35 -4.23 8.39
CA THR A 79 -4.17 -3.35 9.23
C THR A 79 -5.36 -4.13 9.82
N TYR A 80 -6.02 -4.97 9.04
CA TYR A 80 -7.08 -5.88 9.51
C TYR A 80 -6.58 -6.79 10.62
N ARG A 81 -5.43 -7.45 10.41
CA ARG A 81 -4.85 -8.34 11.42
C ARG A 81 -4.54 -7.61 12.72
N LEU A 82 -3.93 -6.42 12.62
CA LEU A 82 -3.56 -5.64 13.79
C LEU A 82 -4.78 -5.12 14.56
N TYR A 83 -5.77 -4.58 13.86
CA TYR A 83 -6.96 -4.00 14.48
C TYR A 83 -7.94 -5.05 14.99
N ALA A 84 -8.04 -6.22 14.33
CA ALA A 84 -8.84 -7.33 14.83
C ALA A 84 -8.34 -7.77 16.22
N ASP A 85 -7.03 -8.01 16.35
CA ASP A 85 -6.41 -8.38 17.63
C ASP A 85 -6.59 -7.27 18.69
N ALA A 86 -6.42 -6.00 18.30
CA ALA A 86 -6.61 -4.86 19.20
C ALA A 86 -8.05 -4.66 19.68
N MET A 87 -9.04 -5.13 18.90
CA MET A 87 -10.46 -5.04 19.20
C MET A 87 -11.03 -6.34 19.78
N ASP A 88 -10.19 -7.35 20.04
CA ASP A 88 -10.59 -8.69 20.49
C ASP A 88 -11.57 -9.39 19.51
N ILE A 89 -11.40 -9.15 18.21
CA ILE A 89 -12.17 -9.79 17.13
C ILE A 89 -11.40 -11.01 16.63
N ASP A 90 -12.03 -12.18 16.63
CA ASP A 90 -11.45 -13.42 16.11
C ASP A 90 -11.36 -13.40 14.58
N LEU A 91 -10.23 -12.96 14.04
CA LEU A 91 -9.95 -12.97 12.60
C LEU A 91 -9.09 -14.17 12.23
N LYS A 92 -9.69 -15.16 11.56
CA LYS A 92 -8.99 -16.36 11.08
C LYS A 92 -8.19 -16.02 9.83
N ASP A 93 -8.85 -15.51 8.80
CA ASP A 93 -8.22 -15.15 7.53
C ASP A 93 -8.73 -13.83 6.95
N VAL A 94 -7.88 -13.16 6.17
CA VAL A 94 -8.23 -11.96 5.40
C VAL A 94 -7.46 -11.96 4.08
N ALA A 95 -8.17 -11.73 2.98
CA ALA A 95 -7.57 -11.59 1.65
C ALA A 95 -8.18 -10.39 0.92
N VAL A 96 -7.33 -9.60 0.26
CA VAL A 96 -7.75 -8.38 -0.44
C VAL A 96 -7.44 -8.46 -1.93
N SER A 97 -8.45 -8.24 -2.76
CA SER A 97 -8.31 -8.14 -4.21
C SER A 97 -8.67 -6.73 -4.66
N VAL A 98 -7.79 -6.10 -5.44
CA VAL A 98 -7.96 -4.71 -5.90
C VAL A 98 -7.69 -4.58 -7.38
N THR A 99 -8.49 -3.75 -8.03
CA THR A 99 -8.38 -3.38 -9.44
C THR A 99 -8.23 -1.87 -9.52
N GLY A 100 -7.22 -1.42 -10.26
CA GLY A 100 -7.05 -0.02 -10.62
C GLY A 100 -7.36 0.19 -12.10
N VAL A 101 -8.18 1.19 -12.41
CA VAL A 101 -8.56 1.58 -13.76
C VAL A 101 -7.81 2.86 -14.14
N SER A 102 -7.17 2.87 -15.31
CA SER A 102 -6.45 4.02 -15.84
C SER A 102 -6.72 4.16 -17.33
N ASP A 103 -6.65 5.38 -17.85
CA ASP A 103 -6.74 5.66 -19.29
C ASP A 103 -5.33 6.00 -19.83
N ALA A 104 -4.88 5.21 -20.81
CA ALA A 104 -3.55 5.35 -21.40
C ALA A 104 -3.32 6.73 -22.06
N ARG A 105 -4.39 7.45 -22.46
CA ARG A 105 -4.29 8.79 -23.04
C ARG A 105 -3.61 9.79 -22.10
N GLY A 106 -3.82 9.65 -20.79
CA GLY A 106 -3.16 10.51 -19.80
C GLY A 106 -1.64 10.27 -19.74
N PHE A 107 -1.22 9.00 -19.74
CA PHE A 107 0.21 8.64 -19.73
C PHE A 107 0.92 9.05 -21.02
N PHE A 108 0.27 8.88 -22.18
CA PHE A 108 0.83 9.26 -23.48
C PHE A 108 0.59 10.73 -23.87
N ALA A 109 0.07 11.55 -22.94
CA ALA A 109 -0.19 12.98 -23.13
C ALA A 109 -1.05 13.30 -24.38
N LEU A 110 -2.05 12.45 -24.65
CA LEU A 110 -2.98 12.61 -25.77
C LEU A 110 -4.21 13.46 -25.41
N ASP A 111 -4.48 13.64 -24.11
CA ASP A 111 -5.59 14.40 -23.57
C ASP A 111 -5.17 15.00 -22.22
N GLY A 112 -5.24 16.33 -22.10
CA GLY A 112 -4.80 17.06 -20.89
C GLY A 112 -5.76 16.96 -19.71
N ASP A 113 -7.01 16.54 -19.95
CA ASP A 113 -8.03 16.37 -18.92
C ASP A 113 -8.04 14.95 -18.33
N VAL A 114 -7.29 14.02 -18.94
CA VAL A 114 -7.20 12.62 -18.52
C VAL A 114 -6.00 12.42 -17.59
N PRO A 115 -6.19 11.98 -16.33
CA PRO A 115 -5.08 11.67 -15.43
C PRO A 115 -4.19 10.55 -15.97
N ALA A 116 -2.87 10.65 -15.75
CA ALA A 116 -1.92 9.59 -16.10
C ALA A 116 -1.95 8.38 -15.14
N GLY A 117 -2.49 8.57 -13.93
CA GLY A 117 -2.62 7.54 -12.89
C GLY A 117 -3.96 6.81 -12.95
N PHE A 118 -4.34 6.18 -11.84
CA PHE A 118 -5.66 5.56 -11.72
C PHE A 118 -6.76 6.62 -11.64
N SER A 119 -7.83 6.44 -12.40
CA SER A 119 -9.09 7.18 -12.27
C SER A 119 -10.03 6.56 -11.25
N GLU A 120 -9.91 5.24 -11.04
CA GLU A 120 -10.71 4.47 -10.09
C GLU A 120 -9.86 3.35 -9.51
N VAL A 121 -10.05 3.06 -8.22
CA VAL A 121 -9.57 1.84 -7.57
C VAL A 121 -10.73 1.23 -6.80
N HIS A 122 -11.03 -0.03 -7.08
CA HIS A 122 -12.11 -0.77 -6.43
C HIS A 122 -11.65 -2.20 -6.11
N GLY A 123 -12.34 -2.89 -5.22
CA GLY A 123 -11.88 -4.20 -4.76
C GLY A 123 -12.84 -4.92 -3.84
N THR A 124 -12.43 -6.10 -3.39
CA THR A 124 -13.14 -6.94 -2.44
C THR A 124 -12.22 -7.36 -1.30
N ILE A 125 -12.81 -7.51 -0.12
CA ILE A 125 -12.14 -8.00 1.09
C ILE A 125 -12.88 -9.26 1.49
N ALA A 126 -12.20 -10.40 1.46
CA ALA A 126 -12.71 -11.68 1.96
C ALA A 126 -12.23 -11.86 3.41
N ILE A 127 -13.14 -12.21 4.31
CA ILE A 127 -12.89 -12.37 5.75
C ILE A 127 -13.44 -13.72 6.20
N ASP A 128 -12.62 -14.47 6.94
CA ASP A 128 -13.04 -15.66 7.71
C ASP A 128 -12.95 -15.34 9.21
N SER A 129 -14.09 -15.41 9.91
CA SER A 129 -14.24 -14.99 11.31
C SER A 129 -15.54 -15.55 11.91
N ASP A 130 -15.51 -15.85 13.21
CA ASP A 130 -16.72 -16.19 13.99
C ASP A 130 -17.39 -14.95 14.63
N ALA A 131 -16.86 -13.75 14.38
CA ALA A 131 -17.41 -12.51 14.92
C ALA A 131 -18.72 -12.10 14.23
N SER A 132 -19.48 -11.23 14.89
CA SER A 132 -20.74 -10.73 14.33
C SER A 132 -20.50 -9.79 13.14
N ASP A 133 -21.49 -9.66 12.24
CA ASP A 133 -21.44 -8.69 11.14
C ASP A 133 -21.22 -7.25 11.64
N GLU A 134 -21.76 -6.92 12.82
CA GLU A 134 -21.56 -5.61 13.46
C GLU A 134 -20.09 -5.40 13.86
N ASP A 135 -19.43 -6.42 14.43
CA ASP A 135 -18.03 -6.35 14.80
C ASP A 135 -17.12 -6.26 13.56
N ILE A 136 -17.43 -7.03 12.51
CA ILE A 136 -16.70 -6.97 11.24
C ILE A 136 -16.85 -5.60 10.58
N GLU A 137 -18.03 -5.00 10.62
CA GLU A 137 -18.25 -3.65 10.10
C GLU A 137 -17.50 -2.60 10.94
N ARG A 138 -17.50 -2.72 12.27
CA ARG A 138 -16.67 -1.85 13.15
C ARG A 138 -15.18 -2.00 12.82
N LEU A 139 -14.71 -3.21 12.58
CA LEU A 139 -13.33 -3.47 12.18
C LEU A 139 -13.00 -2.83 10.84
N ARG A 140 -13.87 -2.99 9.83
CA ARG A 140 -13.71 -2.35 8.51
C ARG A 140 -13.61 -0.84 8.63
N GLN A 141 -14.45 -0.21 9.45
CA GLN A 141 -14.40 1.24 9.70
C GLN A 141 -13.09 1.67 10.35
N ALA A 142 -12.59 0.91 11.32
CA ALA A 142 -11.30 1.17 11.94
C ALA A 142 -10.15 1.03 10.94
N VAL A 143 -10.15 -0.02 10.11
CA VAL A 143 -9.15 -0.25 9.07
C VAL A 143 -9.16 0.88 8.04
N ASN A 144 -10.33 1.24 7.50
CA ASN A 144 -10.43 2.31 6.51
C ASN A 144 -9.95 3.66 7.05
N ARG A 145 -10.06 3.89 8.35
CA ARG A 145 -9.59 5.12 9.00
C ARG A 145 -8.07 5.14 9.23
N HIS A 146 -7.43 3.98 9.28
CA HIS A 146 -6.08 3.83 9.83
C HIS A 146 -5.09 3.11 8.92
N CYS A 147 -5.52 2.56 7.78
CA CYS A 147 -4.66 1.97 6.76
C CYS A 147 -3.81 3.05 6.07
N PRO A 148 -2.47 3.06 6.25
CA PRO A 148 -1.63 4.14 5.72
C PRO A 148 -1.67 4.26 4.19
N VAL A 149 -1.62 3.14 3.45
CA VAL A 149 -1.61 3.18 1.98
C VAL A 149 -2.97 3.61 1.42
N LEU A 150 -4.08 3.30 2.10
CA LEU A 150 -5.38 3.84 1.71
C LEU A 150 -5.41 5.37 1.86
N ASP A 151 -4.91 5.87 2.98
CA ASP A 151 -4.81 7.30 3.25
C ASP A 151 -3.90 8.00 2.21
N ASP A 152 -2.76 7.40 1.85
CA ASP A 152 -1.85 7.90 0.80
C ASP A 152 -2.53 8.03 -0.57
N LEU A 153 -3.47 7.14 -0.90
CA LEU A 153 -4.21 7.15 -2.18
C LEU A 153 -5.43 8.08 -2.18
N GLN A 154 -5.99 8.40 -1.02
CA GLN A 154 -7.20 9.21 -0.90
C GLN A 154 -6.94 10.71 -0.72
N LYS A 155 -5.70 11.09 -0.38
CA LYS A 155 -5.32 12.49 -0.15
C LYS A 155 -4.15 12.92 -1.05
N PRO A 156 -4.07 14.21 -1.41
CA PRO A 156 -2.85 14.75 -2.01
C PRO A 156 -1.71 14.74 -0.99
N VAL A 157 -0.66 13.98 -1.28
CA VAL A 157 0.61 14.04 -0.54
C VAL A 157 1.59 14.94 -1.30
N PRO A 158 2.17 15.99 -0.69
CA PRO A 158 3.19 16.78 -1.34
C PRO A 158 4.41 15.93 -1.71
N VAL A 159 4.78 15.93 -2.99
CA VAL A 159 5.96 15.23 -3.51
C VAL A 159 6.88 16.25 -4.15
N ASP A 160 8.12 16.34 -3.67
CA ASP A 160 9.19 17.18 -4.22
C ASP A 160 10.35 16.30 -4.68
N LEU A 161 10.64 16.31 -5.98
CA LEU A 161 11.73 15.55 -6.59
C LEU A 161 12.73 16.50 -7.24
N GLN A 162 14.00 16.35 -6.88
CA GLN A 162 15.07 17.20 -7.37
C GLN A 162 15.97 16.48 -8.37
N ILE A 163 16.30 17.16 -9.48
CA ILE A 163 17.26 16.65 -10.46
C ILE A 163 18.67 16.88 -9.94
N LYS A 164 19.45 15.80 -9.78
CA LYS A 164 20.88 15.84 -9.51
C LYS A 164 21.65 15.29 -10.71
N ARG A 165 22.52 16.11 -11.29
CA ARG A 165 23.47 15.66 -12.33
C ARG A 165 24.65 14.97 -11.66
N VAL A 166 25.01 13.78 -12.15
CA VAL A 166 26.12 12.95 -11.65
C VAL A 166 27.09 12.64 -12.77
#